data_AF-A0A533RQ28-F1
#
_entry.id   AF-A0A533RQ28-F1
#
_cell.length_a   1.000
_cell.length_b   1.000
_cell.length_c   1.000
_cell.angle_alpha   90.00
_cell.angle_beta   90.00
_cell.angle_gamma   90.00
#
_symmetry.space_group_name_H-M   'P 1'
#
loop_
_entity.id
_entity.type
_entity.pdbx_description
1 polymer ?
#
loop_
_entity_poly.entity_id
_entity_poly.type
_entity_poly.pdbx_seq_one_letter_code
_entity_poly.pdbx_strand_id
1 'polypeptide(L)'
;MATISKEKQLLEAKNRGLQTKADELQAWKTEQQKQVVKTDFPQLAKYYAEMKPAKAAEIMKLLSDEMNVGILQNMEDDQVAKILSAMDPAKAADLVEQMNGQ
;
A
#
# COMPACT_ATOMS: atom_id res chain seq x y z
N MET A 1 -11.93 54.87 -6.34
CA MET A 1 -12.76 53.77 -5.77
C MET A 1 -13.10 52.66 -6.78
N ALA A 2 -13.32 52.96 -8.06
CA ALA A 2 -13.68 51.95 -9.07
C ALA A 2 -12.60 50.88 -9.34
N THR A 3 -11.32 51.25 -9.34
CA THR A 3 -10.20 50.31 -9.62
C THR A 3 -10.01 49.26 -8.53
N ILE A 4 -10.08 49.68 -7.26
CA ILE A 4 -9.96 48.80 -6.08
C ILE A 4 -11.11 47.77 -6.06
N SER A 5 -12.31 48.17 -6.47
CA SER A 5 -13.46 47.26 -6.54
C SER A 5 -13.27 46.18 -7.62
N LYS A 6 -12.67 46.53 -8.75
CA LYS A 6 -12.42 45.59 -9.86
C LYS A 6 -11.30 44.59 -9.53
N GLU A 7 -10.22 45.06 -8.90
CA GLU A 7 -9.13 44.20 -8.42
C GLU A 7 -9.62 43.22 -7.33
N LYS A 8 -10.42 43.70 -6.38
CA LYS A 8 -11.03 42.86 -5.35
C LYS A 8 -11.90 41.74 -5.94
N GLN A 9 -12.75 42.08 -6.92
CA GLN A 9 -13.57 41.09 -7.63
C GLN A 9 -12.72 40.06 -8.39
N LEU A 10 -11.63 40.49 -9.02
CA LEU A 10 -10.70 39.59 -9.72
C LEU A 10 -10.01 38.63 -8.75
N LEU A 11 -9.61 39.14 -7.59
CA LEU A 11 -8.95 38.37 -6.54
C LEU A 11 -9.90 37.32 -5.93
N GLU A 12 -11.15 37.70 -5.67
CA GLU A 12 -12.20 36.80 -5.18
C GLU A 12 -12.53 35.70 -6.20
N ALA A 13 -12.61 36.04 -7.49
CA ALA A 13 -12.81 35.07 -8.56
C ALA A 13 -11.63 34.09 -8.68
N LYS A 14 -10.39 34.59 -8.57
CA LYS A 14 -9.19 33.76 -8.57
C LYS A 14 -9.12 32.84 -7.36
N ASN A 15 -9.42 33.35 -6.17
CA ASN A 15 -9.47 32.54 -4.95
C ASN A 15 -10.52 31.45 -5.03
N ARG A 16 -11.70 31.75 -5.58
CA ARG A 16 -12.75 30.75 -5.81
C ARG A 16 -12.28 29.67 -6.77
N GLY A 17 -11.64 30.05 -7.88
CA GLY A 17 -11.07 29.09 -8.83
C GLY A 17 -9.95 28.23 -8.25
N LEU A 18 -9.12 28.79 -7.36
CA LEU A 18 -8.10 28.02 -6.64
C LEU A 18 -8.72 27.04 -5.64
N GLN A 19 -9.76 27.46 -4.92
CA GLN A 19 -10.47 26.60 -3.99
C GLN A 19 -11.11 25.40 -4.72
N THR A 20 -11.79 25.65 -5.84
CA THR A 20 -12.40 24.57 -6.65
C THR A 20 -11.35 23.57 -7.12
N LYS A 21 -10.18 24.04 -7.59
CA LYS A 21 -9.09 23.13 -8.01
C LYS A 21 -8.50 22.34 -6.84
N ALA A 22 -8.41 22.94 -5.66
CA ALA A 22 -7.95 22.25 -4.46
C ALA A 22 -8.91 21.12 -4.06
N ASP A 23 -10.22 21.40 -4.10
CA ASP A 23 -11.27 20.42 -3.80
C ASP A 23 -11.30 19.28 -4.83
N GLU A 24 -11.15 19.60 -6.13
CA GLU A 24 -11.04 18.61 -7.21
C GLU A 24 -9.79 17.72 -7.06
N LEU A 25 -8.64 18.30 -6.72
CA LEU A 25 -7.40 17.56 -6.51
C LEU A 25 -7.50 16.66 -5.27
N GLN A 26 -8.16 17.12 -4.22
CA GLN A 26 -8.39 16.35 -3.01
C GLN A 26 -9.36 15.19 -3.28
N ALA A 27 -10.45 15.43 -4.01
CA ALA A 27 -11.37 14.39 -4.46
C ALA A 27 -10.65 13.36 -5.35
N TRP A 28 -9.81 13.81 -6.29
CA TRP A 28 -9.01 12.92 -7.15
C TRP A 28 -8.02 12.09 -6.33
N LYS A 29 -7.33 12.68 -5.35
CA LYS A 29 -6.43 11.94 -4.44
C LYS A 29 -7.19 10.91 -3.62
N THR A 30 -8.35 11.27 -3.07
CA THR A 30 -9.18 10.34 -2.30
C THR A 30 -9.73 9.22 -3.17
N GLU A 31 -10.10 9.50 -4.43
CA GLU A 31 -10.57 8.50 -5.38
C GLU A 31 -9.44 7.57 -5.84
N GLN A 32 -8.25 8.09 -6.09
CA GLN A 32 -7.05 7.30 -6.35
C GLN A 32 -6.67 6.42 -5.14
N GLN A 33 -6.79 6.94 -3.92
CA GLN A 33 -6.60 6.16 -2.70
C GLN A 33 -7.67 5.06 -2.52
N LYS A 34 -8.89 5.25 -3.04
CA LYS A 34 -9.94 4.23 -3.05
C LYS A 34 -9.77 3.20 -4.16
N GLN A 35 -9.09 3.56 -5.25
CA GLN A 35 -8.72 2.66 -6.35
C GLN A 35 -7.42 1.88 -6.11
N VAL A 36 -6.86 1.93 -4.90
CA VAL A 36 -5.94 0.88 -4.47
C VAL A 36 -6.77 -0.39 -4.43
N VAL A 37 -6.61 -1.24 -5.45
CA VAL A 37 -7.05 -2.63 -5.40
C VAL A 37 -6.42 -3.18 -4.13
N LYS A 38 -7.21 -3.27 -3.06
CA LYS A 38 -6.72 -3.79 -1.78
C LYS A 38 -6.35 -5.23 -2.07
N THR A 39 -5.06 -5.51 -2.10
CA THR A 39 -4.56 -6.88 -2.17
C THR A 39 -5.23 -7.66 -1.06
N ASP A 40 -5.95 -8.72 -1.44
CA ASP A 40 -6.65 -9.58 -0.48
C ASP A 40 -5.63 -10.52 0.18
N PHE A 41 -4.83 -9.95 1.09
CA PHE A 41 -3.82 -10.69 1.83
C PHE A 41 -4.38 -11.88 2.61
N PRO A 42 -5.56 -11.81 3.26
CA PRO A 42 -6.18 -12.99 3.87
C PRO A 42 -6.42 -14.13 2.88
N GLN A 43 -6.89 -13.84 1.67
CA GLN A 43 -7.12 -14.88 0.66
C GLN A 43 -5.81 -15.46 0.12
N LEU A 44 -4.79 -14.61 -0.09
CA LEU A 44 -3.46 -15.07 -0.49
C LEU A 44 -2.81 -15.93 0.60
N ALA A 45 -2.87 -15.50 1.86
CA ALA A 45 -2.35 -16.26 3.00
C ALA A 45 -2.92 -17.69 3.04
N LYS A 46 -4.22 -17.86 2.79
CA LYS A 46 -4.84 -19.20 2.67
C LYS A 46 -4.21 -20.03 1.54
N TYR A 47 -4.03 -19.46 0.36
CA TYR A 47 -3.40 -20.18 -0.76
C TYR A 47 -1.95 -20.58 -0.47
N TYR A 48 -1.18 -19.70 0.18
CA TYR A 48 0.20 -19.99 0.55
C TYR A 48 0.31 -20.97 1.73
N ALA A 49 -0.64 -20.96 2.66
CA ALA A 49 -0.72 -21.93 3.76
C ALA A 49 -1.03 -23.35 3.28
N GLU A 50 -1.84 -23.50 2.22
CA GLU A 50 -2.11 -24.80 1.58
C GLU A 50 -0.94 -25.29 0.70
N MET A 51 0.00 -24.41 0.38
CA MET A 51 1.15 -24.73 -0.47
C MET A 51 2.26 -25.41 0.32
N LYS A 52 3.02 -26.30 -0.35
CA LYS A 52 4.25 -26.85 0.23
C LYS A 52 5.22 -25.70 0.57
N PRO A 53 5.81 -25.65 1.77
CA PRO A 53 6.65 -24.51 2.20
C PRO A 53 7.80 -24.17 1.25
N ALA A 54 8.50 -25.18 0.73
CA ALA A 54 9.56 -24.97 -0.26
C ALA A 54 9.06 -24.30 -1.53
N LYS A 55 7.84 -24.64 -1.99
CA LYS A 55 7.27 -24.03 -3.19
C LYS A 55 6.79 -22.60 -2.94
N ALA A 56 6.22 -22.35 -1.76
CA ALA A 56 5.87 -21.01 -1.32
C ALA A 56 7.11 -20.10 -1.29
N ALA A 57 8.22 -20.56 -0.69
CA ALA A 57 9.48 -19.83 -0.63
C ALA A 57 10.05 -19.51 -2.02
N GLU A 58 10.01 -20.46 -2.97
CA GLU A 58 10.43 -20.22 -4.36
C GLU A 58 9.61 -19.12 -5.05
N ILE A 59 8.30 -19.10 -4.83
CA ILE A 59 7.42 -18.08 -5.43
C ILE A 59 7.65 -16.73 -4.76
N MET A 60 7.72 -16.71 -3.43
CA MET A 60 7.95 -15.49 -2.64
C MET A 60 9.28 -14.81 -2.97
N LYS A 61 10.30 -15.56 -3.41
CA LYS A 61 11.56 -14.99 -3.94
C LYS A 61 11.34 -14.06 -5.14
N LEU A 62 10.26 -14.25 -5.91
CA LEU A 62 9.93 -13.46 -7.09
C LEU A 62 8.99 -12.29 -6.80
N LEU A 63 8.47 -12.19 -5.58
CA LEU A 63 7.55 -11.14 -5.16
C LEU A 63 8.30 -9.96 -4.52
N SER A 64 7.65 -8.80 -4.46
CA SER A 64 8.13 -7.67 -3.67
C SER A 64 8.04 -7.97 -2.18
N ASP A 65 8.87 -7.29 -1.40
CA ASP A 65 8.94 -7.50 0.05
C ASP A 65 7.63 -7.10 0.74
N GLU A 66 7.00 -6.02 0.28
CA GLU A 66 5.68 -5.59 0.73
C GLU A 66 4.61 -6.67 0.54
N MET A 67 4.61 -7.37 -0.60
CA MET A 67 3.67 -8.46 -0.87
C MET A 67 3.97 -9.66 0.04
N ASN A 68 5.25 -10.01 0.20
CA ASN A 68 5.66 -11.10 1.08
C ASN A 68 5.28 -10.83 2.55
N VAL A 69 5.59 -9.64 3.06
CA VAL A 69 5.24 -9.21 4.42
C VAL A 69 3.73 -9.25 4.60
N GLY A 70 2.95 -8.68 3.67
CA GLY A 70 1.49 -8.68 3.77
C GLY A 70 0.88 -10.09 3.77
N ILE A 71 1.41 -11.01 2.96
CA ILE A 71 0.99 -12.41 2.96
C ILE A 71 1.34 -13.06 4.30
N LEU A 72 2.61 -12.98 4.73
CA LEU A 72 3.11 -13.64 5.93
C LEU A 72 2.42 -13.13 7.21
N GLN A 73 2.14 -11.82 7.32
CA GLN A 73 1.41 -11.24 8.46
C GLN A 73 -0.06 -11.70 8.57
N ASN A 74 -0.62 -12.25 7.49
CA ASN A 74 -1.98 -12.80 7.48
C ASN A 74 -2.00 -14.34 7.59
N MET A 75 -0.85 -14.97 7.82
CA MET A 75 -0.71 -16.41 8.04
C MET A 75 -0.55 -16.72 9.54
N GLU A 76 -0.86 -17.96 9.92
CA GLU A 76 -0.56 -18.46 11.27
C GLU A 76 0.96 -18.63 11.47
N ASP A 77 1.43 -18.39 12.69
CA ASP A 77 2.86 -18.38 13.05
C ASP A 77 3.60 -19.67 12.64
N ASP A 78 2.95 -20.83 12.78
CA ASP A 78 3.56 -22.12 12.44
C ASP A 78 3.78 -22.29 10.93
N GLN A 79 2.91 -21.70 10.11
CA GLN A 79 3.03 -21.69 8.66
C GLN A 79 4.11 -20.71 8.21
N VAL A 80 4.16 -19.53 8.82
CA VAL A 80 5.23 -18.54 8.60
C VAL A 80 6.59 -19.16 8.92
N ALA A 81 6.73 -19.83 10.06
CA ALA A 81 7.97 -20.49 10.45
C ALA A 81 8.42 -21.55 9.45
N LYS A 82 7.50 -22.37 8.93
CA LYS A 82 7.80 -23.40 7.92
C LYS A 82 8.29 -22.78 6.61
N ILE A 83 7.67 -21.68 6.17
CA ILE A 83 8.05 -21.00 4.92
C ILE A 83 9.39 -20.30 5.08
N LEU A 84 9.60 -19.54 6.17
CA LEU A 84 10.88 -18.87 6.45
C LEU A 84 12.03 -19.88 6.54
N SER A 85 11.79 -21.05 7.13
CA SER A 85 12.79 -22.14 7.19
C SER A 85 13.16 -22.72 5.82
N ALA A 86 12.31 -22.52 4.81
CA ALA A 86 12.53 -22.97 3.44
C ALA A 86 13.08 -21.86 2.52
N MET A 87 13.26 -20.64 3.03
CA MET A 87 13.80 -19.50 2.29
C MET A 87 15.33 -19.44 2.34
N ASP A 88 15.90 -18.59 1.48
CA ASP A 88 17.28 -18.13 1.66
C ASP A 88 17.41 -17.37 3.00
N PRO A 89 18.43 -17.65 3.83
CA PRO A 89 18.56 -17.06 5.16
C PRO A 89 18.63 -15.53 5.16
N ALA A 90 19.29 -14.91 4.18
CA ALA A 90 19.38 -13.46 4.11
C ALA A 90 18.00 -12.87 3.79
N LYS A 91 17.29 -13.46 2.82
CA LYS A 91 15.93 -13.02 2.48
C LYS A 91 14.96 -13.18 3.65
N ALA A 92 15.04 -14.27 4.39
CA ALA A 92 14.20 -14.51 5.56
C ALA A 92 14.46 -13.48 6.66
N ALA A 93 15.72 -13.13 6.91
CA ALA A 93 16.09 -12.10 7.88
C ALA A 93 15.51 -10.73 7.49
N ASP A 94 15.68 -10.31 6.23
CA ASP A 94 15.15 -9.03 5.73
C ASP A 94 13.62 -8.92 5.91
N LEU A 95 12.89 -9.99 5.60
CA LEU A 95 11.43 -10.03 5.75
C LEU A 95 11.01 -9.97 7.23
N VAL A 96 11.73 -10.66 8.12
CA VAL A 96 11.46 -10.64 9.56
C VAL A 96 11.69 -9.25 10.15
N GLU A 97 12.77 -8.55 9.75
CA GLU A 97 13.00 -7.17 10.17
C GLU A 97 11.86 -6.24 9.72
N GLN A 98 11.39 -6.40 8.47
CA GLN A 98 10.28 -5.61 7.94
C GLN A 98 8.93 -5.91 8.63
N MET A 99 8.69 -7.15 9.06
CA MET A 99 7.49 -7.51 9.82
C MET A 99 7.46 -6.89 11.22
N ASN A 100 8.62 -6.73 11.87
CA ASN A 100 8.76 -6.17 13.22
C ASN A 100 8.89 -4.63 13.25
N GLY A 101 9.17 -4.00 12.11
CA GLY A 101 9.48 -2.57 12.01
C GLY A 101 8.28 -1.61 11.96
N GLN A 102 7.10 -2.01 12.44
CA GLN A 102 5.90 -1.17 12.50
C GLN A 102 5.88 -0.24 13.71
#